data_AF-A0A958D258-F1
#
_entry.id   AF-A0A958D258-F1
#
_cell.length_a   1.000
_cell.length_b   1.000
_cell.length_c   1.000
_cell.angle_alpha   90.00
_cell.angle_beta   90.00
_cell.angle_gamma   90.00
#
_symmetry.space_group_name_H-M   'P 1'
#
loop_
_entity.id
_entity.type
_entity.pdbx_description
1 polymer ?
#
loop_
_entity_poly.entity_id
_entity_poly.type
_entity_poly.pdbx_seq_one_letter_code
_entity_poly.pdbx_strand_id
1 'polypeptide(L)'
;ETPRWREQLWNATAFANDPLDVGLYAISSTSSSRQRKAWREWLMGGRRTTAMNKAMPRGVKFPSIYRVGHNARQMAYLLSGVSVLARLAGYSGLCVLIDEAESYSLLAAYQRPKADTFFSAVLYAALQERQARITPDMLPQHRWREYPPAYNGRQSLFFLFTVTRSENRLPLESWLDADQILTLEPHHTAQEIGQFMQQVMSYHAEAYGYEAGDRQRQVRRAAAEHLALGMRNGRLSIRGVVRQTVELFDLLYLYPDYEVTALLDELRQQMR
;
A
#
# COMPACT_ATOMS: atom_id res chain seq x y z
N GLU A 1 -23.96 -21.12 -15.78
CA GLU A 1 -24.65 -20.17 -14.89
C GLU A 1 -23.78 -18.95 -14.68
N THR A 2 -24.38 -17.76 -14.62
CA THR A 2 -23.67 -16.52 -14.32
C THR A 2 -23.32 -16.50 -12.84
N PRO A 3 -22.04 -16.32 -12.44
CA PRO A 3 -21.69 -16.30 -11.03
C PRO A 3 -22.38 -15.16 -10.28
N ARG A 4 -22.87 -15.39 -9.06
CA ARG A 4 -23.56 -14.38 -8.23
C ARG A 4 -22.74 -13.08 -8.04
N TRP A 5 -21.42 -13.20 -7.90
CA TRP A 5 -20.52 -12.04 -7.76
C TRP A 5 -20.56 -11.14 -9.00
N ARG A 6 -20.85 -11.69 -10.18
CA ARG A 6 -20.85 -10.98 -11.45
C ARG A 6 -22.04 -10.04 -11.57
N GLU A 7 -23.22 -10.49 -11.17
CA GLU A 7 -24.42 -9.64 -11.12
C GLU A 7 -24.24 -8.50 -10.11
N GLN A 8 -23.66 -8.81 -8.95
CA GLN A 8 -23.35 -7.79 -7.93
C GLN A 8 -22.30 -6.79 -8.40
N LEU A 9 -21.28 -7.24 -9.15
CA LEU A 9 -20.27 -6.38 -9.74
C LEU A 9 -20.88 -5.46 -10.82
N TRP A 10 -21.79 -5.98 -11.66
CA TRP A 10 -22.49 -5.18 -12.68
C TRP A 10 -23.28 -4.02 -12.08
N ASN A 11 -23.91 -4.21 -10.91
CA ASN A 11 -24.59 -3.13 -10.21
C ASN A 11 -23.63 -2.06 -9.67
N ALA A 12 -22.35 -2.40 -9.51
CA ALA A 12 -21.32 -1.50 -8.98
C ALA A 12 -20.52 -0.76 -10.08
N THR A 13 -20.72 -1.09 -11.36
CA THR A 13 -20.06 -0.42 -12.49
C THR A 13 -21.06 0.20 -13.46
N ALA A 14 -20.70 1.33 -14.06
CA ALA A 14 -21.46 1.93 -15.15
C ALA A 14 -21.21 1.26 -16.53
N PHE A 15 -20.31 0.26 -16.62
CA PHE A 15 -19.91 -0.32 -17.90
C PHE A 15 -20.38 -1.75 -18.12
N ALA A 16 -21.06 -1.95 -19.24
CA ALA A 16 -21.38 -3.29 -19.75
C ALA A 16 -20.15 -4.13 -20.13
N ASN A 17 -19.03 -3.49 -20.54
CA ASN A 17 -17.78 -4.17 -20.91
C ASN A 17 -16.67 -3.84 -19.90
N ASP A 18 -16.92 -4.13 -18.64
CA ASP A 18 -15.97 -3.87 -17.57
C ASP A 18 -14.72 -4.77 -17.69
N PRO A 19 -13.51 -4.19 -17.65
CA PRO A 19 -12.23 -4.89 -17.52
C PRO A 19 -12.15 -6.09 -16.57
N LEU A 20 -12.55 -5.90 -15.30
CA LEU A 20 -12.48 -6.91 -14.26
C LEU A 20 -13.53 -7.97 -14.51
N ASP A 21 -14.76 -7.59 -14.88
CA ASP A 21 -15.79 -8.56 -15.25
C ASP A 21 -15.32 -9.48 -16.38
N VAL A 22 -14.90 -8.89 -17.50
CA VAL A 22 -14.46 -9.64 -18.69
C VAL A 22 -13.25 -10.52 -18.36
N GLY A 23 -12.26 -9.97 -17.64
CA GLY A 23 -11.05 -10.70 -17.28
C GLY A 23 -11.32 -11.86 -16.32
N LEU A 24 -12.09 -11.62 -15.25
CA LEU A 24 -12.41 -12.65 -14.26
C LEU A 24 -13.34 -13.72 -14.82
N TYR A 25 -14.34 -13.33 -15.62
CA TYR A 25 -15.17 -14.29 -16.35
C TYR A 25 -14.31 -15.19 -17.22
N ALA A 26 -13.44 -14.60 -18.06
CA ALA A 26 -12.58 -15.37 -18.95
C ALA A 26 -11.61 -16.29 -18.19
N ILE A 27 -11.08 -15.86 -17.04
CA ILE A 27 -10.25 -16.71 -16.18
C ILE A 27 -11.07 -17.89 -15.64
N SER A 28 -12.30 -17.64 -15.17
CA SER A 28 -13.17 -18.66 -14.60
C SER A 28 -13.69 -19.67 -15.63
N SER A 29 -13.97 -19.22 -16.86
CA SER A 29 -14.55 -20.04 -17.93
C SER A 29 -13.51 -20.82 -18.73
N THR A 30 -12.22 -20.68 -18.39
CA THR A 30 -11.11 -21.25 -19.16
C THR A 30 -10.38 -22.33 -18.38
N SER A 31 -10.34 -23.54 -18.93
CA SER A 31 -9.58 -24.66 -18.35
C SER A 31 -8.07 -24.53 -18.58
N SER A 32 -7.65 -23.98 -19.73
CA SER A 32 -6.25 -23.85 -20.12
C SER A 32 -5.45 -22.93 -19.19
N SER A 33 -4.40 -23.48 -18.55
CA SER A 33 -3.48 -22.74 -17.69
C SER A 33 -2.77 -21.59 -18.43
N ARG A 34 -2.36 -21.82 -19.69
CA ARG A 34 -1.73 -20.82 -20.56
C ARG A 34 -2.64 -19.63 -20.83
N GLN A 35 -3.92 -19.87 -21.11
CA GLN A 35 -4.89 -18.82 -21.35
C GLN A 35 -5.23 -18.05 -20.07
N ARG A 36 -5.40 -18.75 -18.94
CA ARG A 36 -5.57 -18.10 -17.62
C ARG A 36 -4.38 -17.20 -17.27
N LYS A 37 -3.15 -17.64 -17.55
CA LYS A 37 -1.94 -16.82 -17.40
C LYS A 37 -2.01 -15.55 -18.27
N ALA A 38 -2.37 -15.67 -19.54
CA ALA A 38 -2.50 -14.51 -20.44
C ALA A 38 -3.54 -13.48 -19.97
N TRP A 39 -4.68 -13.94 -19.44
CA TRP A 39 -5.70 -13.04 -18.87
C TRP A 39 -5.23 -12.34 -17.60
N ARG A 40 -4.54 -13.05 -16.70
CA ARG A 40 -3.92 -12.44 -15.51
C ARG A 40 -2.89 -11.39 -15.90
N GLU A 41 -1.99 -11.73 -16.82
CA GLU A 41 -0.97 -10.78 -17.31
C GLU A 41 -1.60 -9.53 -17.91
N TRP A 42 -2.67 -9.68 -18.69
CA TRP A 42 -3.38 -8.53 -19.24
C TRP A 42 -4.05 -7.65 -18.18
N LEU A 43 -4.71 -8.24 -17.18
CA LEU A 43 -5.27 -7.50 -16.04
C LEU A 43 -4.20 -6.75 -15.23
N MET A 44 -2.97 -7.24 -15.23
CA MET A 44 -1.82 -6.62 -14.55
C MET A 44 -1.09 -5.55 -15.40
N GLY A 45 -1.62 -5.15 -16.56
CA GLY A 45 -0.95 -4.16 -17.43
C GLY A 45 -0.30 -4.74 -18.69
N GLY A 46 -0.36 -6.06 -18.87
CA GLY A 46 0.21 -6.74 -20.02
C GLY A 46 -0.51 -6.46 -21.33
N ARG A 47 0.16 -6.73 -22.45
CA ARG A 47 -0.42 -6.58 -23.78
C ARG A 47 -1.46 -7.67 -24.05
N ARG A 48 -2.50 -7.33 -24.81
CA ARG A 48 -3.43 -8.31 -25.37
C ARG A 48 -2.66 -9.31 -26.24
N THR A 49 -2.96 -10.60 -26.09
CA THR A 49 -2.37 -11.67 -26.90
C THR A 49 -3.43 -12.46 -27.64
N THR A 50 -3.02 -13.20 -28.68
CA THR A 50 -3.91 -14.07 -29.47
C THR A 50 -4.51 -15.20 -28.63
N ALA A 51 -3.83 -15.64 -27.57
CA ALA A 51 -4.29 -16.67 -26.64
C ALA A 51 -5.63 -16.30 -25.95
N MET A 52 -5.94 -15.00 -25.84
CA MET A 52 -7.13 -14.51 -25.15
C MET A 52 -8.40 -14.55 -26.01
N ASN A 53 -8.29 -14.65 -27.34
CA ASN A 53 -9.43 -14.54 -28.26
C ASN A 53 -10.50 -15.63 -28.05
N LYS A 54 -10.09 -16.84 -27.64
CA LYS A 54 -10.99 -17.99 -27.47
C LYS A 54 -11.83 -17.94 -26.20
N ALA A 55 -11.43 -17.15 -25.21
CA ALA A 55 -12.03 -17.07 -23.88
C ALA A 55 -12.82 -15.77 -23.65
N MET A 56 -12.92 -14.92 -24.67
CA MET A 56 -13.70 -13.70 -24.60
C MET A 56 -15.20 -14.03 -24.63
N PRO A 57 -16.04 -13.40 -23.79
CA PRO A 57 -17.49 -13.55 -23.90
C PRO A 57 -17.96 -13.19 -25.32
N ARG A 58 -18.89 -14.00 -25.88
CA ARG A 58 -19.45 -13.72 -27.21
C ARG A 58 -20.15 -12.36 -27.22
N GLY A 59 -19.97 -11.58 -28.29
CA GLY A 59 -20.60 -10.28 -28.47
C GLY A 59 -19.99 -9.12 -27.66
N VAL A 60 -19.01 -9.40 -26.79
CA VAL A 60 -18.35 -8.36 -25.98
C VAL A 60 -17.17 -7.77 -26.75
N LYS A 61 -17.13 -6.44 -26.88
CA LYS A 61 -15.96 -5.73 -27.40
C LYS A 61 -14.83 -5.80 -26.37
N PHE A 62 -13.63 -6.16 -26.80
CA PHE A 62 -12.48 -6.28 -25.90
C PHE A 62 -12.22 -4.97 -25.16
N PRO A 63 -12.15 -4.96 -23.81
CA PRO A 63 -11.92 -3.74 -23.06
C PRO A 63 -10.58 -3.12 -23.43
N SER A 64 -10.56 -1.82 -23.75
CA SER A 64 -9.30 -1.09 -23.84
C SER A 64 -8.81 -0.75 -22.44
N ILE A 65 -7.88 -1.54 -21.93
CA ILE A 65 -7.09 -1.24 -20.75
C ILE A 65 -5.64 -1.05 -21.19
N TYR A 66 -4.92 -0.11 -20.55
CA TYR A 66 -3.47 0.06 -20.67
C TYR A 66 -2.95 0.36 -22.09
N ARG A 67 -3.77 0.95 -22.96
CA ARG A 67 -3.27 1.53 -24.22
C ARG A 67 -2.46 2.80 -23.93
N VAL A 68 -1.59 3.19 -24.87
CA VAL A 68 -0.71 4.37 -24.76
C VAL A 68 -1.53 5.61 -24.33
N GLY A 69 -1.16 6.23 -23.20
CA GLY A 69 -1.87 7.40 -22.64
C GLY A 69 -1.85 7.47 -21.11
N HIS A 70 -2.77 8.26 -20.55
CA HIS A 70 -2.95 8.44 -19.11
C HIS A 70 -3.69 7.25 -18.48
N ASN A 71 -2.94 6.29 -17.93
CA ASN A 71 -3.50 5.07 -17.34
C ASN A 71 -3.91 5.22 -15.87
N ALA A 72 -3.62 6.35 -15.24
CA ALA A 72 -3.90 6.61 -13.82
C ALA A 72 -5.38 6.39 -13.47
N ARG A 73 -6.29 6.97 -14.25
CA ARG A 73 -7.74 6.81 -14.06
C ARG A 73 -8.19 5.36 -14.17
N GLN A 74 -7.59 4.61 -15.11
CA GLN A 74 -7.88 3.18 -15.29
C GLN A 74 -7.35 2.36 -14.11
N MET A 75 -6.15 2.66 -13.61
CA MET A 75 -5.58 1.98 -12.44
C MET A 75 -6.43 2.24 -11.19
N ALA A 76 -6.82 3.49 -10.94
CA ALA A 76 -7.69 3.85 -9.84
C ALA A 76 -9.05 3.13 -9.92
N TYR A 77 -9.64 3.13 -11.12
CA TYR A 77 -10.87 2.39 -11.39
C TYR A 77 -10.74 0.89 -11.08
N LEU A 78 -9.68 0.24 -11.56
CA LEU A 78 -9.43 -1.18 -11.31
C LEU A 78 -9.20 -1.47 -9.82
N LEU A 79 -8.40 -0.66 -9.12
CA LEU A 79 -8.16 -0.82 -7.68
C LEU A 79 -9.46 -0.68 -6.87
N SER A 80 -10.30 0.30 -7.21
CA SER A 80 -11.63 0.44 -6.59
C SER A 80 -12.52 -0.78 -6.88
N GLY A 81 -12.46 -1.35 -8.09
CA GLY A 81 -13.20 -2.57 -8.44
C GLY A 81 -12.72 -3.80 -7.68
N VAL A 82 -11.40 -3.97 -7.50
CA VAL A 82 -10.84 -5.03 -6.63
C VAL A 82 -11.29 -4.85 -5.19
N SER A 83 -11.37 -3.61 -4.71
CA SER A 83 -11.92 -3.30 -3.40
C SER A 83 -13.40 -3.70 -3.26
N VAL A 84 -14.23 -3.44 -4.28
CA VAL A 84 -15.62 -3.92 -4.32
C VAL A 84 -15.68 -5.44 -4.28
N LEU A 85 -14.85 -6.13 -5.08
CA LEU A 85 -14.78 -7.59 -5.08
C LEU A 85 -14.39 -8.15 -3.71
N ALA A 86 -13.46 -7.50 -2.99
CA ALA A 86 -13.09 -7.89 -1.64
C ALA A 86 -14.31 -7.83 -0.69
N ARG A 87 -15.15 -6.79 -0.80
CA ARG A 87 -16.41 -6.71 -0.04
C ARG A 87 -17.40 -7.81 -0.42
N LEU A 88 -17.54 -8.10 -1.70
CA LEU A 88 -18.41 -9.18 -2.17
C LEU A 88 -17.94 -10.56 -1.68
N ALA A 89 -16.63 -10.71 -1.41
CA ALA A 89 -16.05 -11.91 -0.81
C ALA A 89 -16.13 -11.95 0.73
N GLY A 90 -16.70 -10.93 1.38
CA GLY A 90 -16.88 -10.87 2.84
C GLY A 90 -15.80 -10.10 3.61
N TYR A 91 -14.82 -9.50 2.93
CA TYR A 91 -13.83 -8.63 3.58
C TYR A 91 -14.33 -7.20 3.75
N SER A 92 -13.68 -6.40 4.60
CA SER A 92 -14.03 -4.97 4.75
C SER A 92 -13.70 -4.12 3.52
N GLY A 93 -12.77 -4.57 2.67
CA GLY A 93 -12.27 -3.79 1.54
C GLY A 93 -10.87 -4.19 1.09
N LEU A 94 -10.18 -3.27 0.43
CA LEU A 94 -8.79 -3.41 0.00
C LEU A 94 -7.93 -2.34 0.69
N CYS A 95 -6.85 -2.77 1.33
CA CYS A 95 -5.82 -1.89 1.86
C CYS A 95 -4.60 -1.93 0.92
N VAL A 96 -4.17 -0.77 0.43
CA VAL A 96 -2.97 -0.61 -0.39
C VAL A 96 -2.01 0.28 0.37
N LEU A 97 -0.86 -0.30 0.73
CA LEU A 97 0.22 0.37 1.44
C LEU A 97 1.39 0.55 0.46
N ILE A 98 1.81 1.79 0.22
CA ILE A 98 3.00 2.09 -0.58
C ILE A 98 4.07 2.65 0.35
N ASP A 99 5.08 1.84 0.63
CA ASP A 99 6.32 2.34 1.21
C ASP A 99 7.21 2.98 0.13
N GLU A 100 8.14 3.85 0.55
CA GLU A 100 9.13 4.48 -0.33
C GLU A 100 8.55 5.31 -1.49
N ALA A 101 7.42 6.00 -1.27
CA ALA A 101 6.97 7.00 -2.23
C ALA A 101 7.99 8.14 -2.44
N GLU A 102 9.06 8.21 -1.63
CA GLU A 102 10.25 9.03 -1.88
C GLU A 102 10.89 8.81 -3.27
N SER A 103 10.63 7.66 -3.90
CA SER A 103 10.95 7.41 -5.33
C SER A 103 10.44 8.52 -6.25
N TYR A 104 9.37 9.23 -5.87
CA TYR A 104 8.89 10.41 -6.58
C TYR A 104 9.96 11.50 -6.71
N SER A 105 10.73 11.75 -5.64
CA SER A 105 11.79 12.76 -5.66
C SER A 105 12.95 12.36 -6.59
N LEU A 106 13.13 11.05 -6.81
CA LEU A 106 14.07 10.48 -7.77
C LEU A 106 13.57 10.55 -9.22
N LEU A 107 12.28 10.82 -9.44
CA LEU A 107 11.74 10.97 -10.79
C LEU A 107 12.30 12.23 -11.45
N ALA A 108 12.69 12.07 -12.73
CA ALA A 108 13.02 13.19 -13.58
C ALA A 108 11.78 14.10 -13.75
N ALA A 109 11.99 15.40 -14.00
CA ALA A 109 10.92 16.38 -14.09
C ALA A 109 9.79 15.98 -15.07
N TYR A 110 10.13 15.32 -16.18
CA TYR A 110 9.15 14.85 -17.18
C TYR A 110 8.31 13.64 -16.72
N GLN A 111 8.76 12.90 -15.70
CA GLN A 111 8.06 11.71 -15.16
C GLN A 111 7.07 12.09 -14.04
N ARG A 112 7.35 13.19 -13.32
CA ARG A 112 6.55 13.66 -12.18
C ARG A 112 5.08 13.89 -12.51
N PRO A 113 4.69 14.54 -13.63
CA PRO A 113 3.28 14.74 -13.97
C PRO A 113 2.48 13.43 -14.09
N LYS A 114 3.14 12.36 -14.58
CA LYS A 114 2.51 11.04 -14.69
C LYS A 114 2.29 10.40 -13.32
N ALA A 115 3.24 10.57 -12.40
CA ALA A 115 3.10 10.13 -11.01
C ALA A 115 2.02 10.95 -10.29
N ASP A 116 1.98 12.27 -10.46
CA ASP A 116 0.95 13.15 -9.89
C ASP A 116 -0.45 12.69 -10.29
N THR A 117 -0.62 12.40 -11.57
CA THR A 117 -1.88 11.90 -12.10
C THR A 117 -2.27 10.56 -11.46
N PHE A 118 -1.30 9.66 -11.26
CA PHE A 118 -1.53 8.37 -10.61
C PHE A 118 -1.98 8.53 -9.16
N PHE A 119 -1.21 9.26 -8.35
CA PHE A 119 -1.55 9.47 -6.94
C PHE A 119 -2.90 10.19 -6.80
N SER A 120 -3.13 11.25 -7.58
CA SER A 120 -4.40 11.98 -7.56
C SER A 120 -5.59 11.08 -7.92
N ALA A 121 -5.45 10.22 -8.94
CA ALA A 121 -6.53 9.33 -9.34
C ALA A 121 -6.86 8.29 -8.25
N VAL A 122 -5.84 7.69 -7.63
CA VAL A 122 -6.04 6.68 -6.58
C VAL A 122 -6.57 7.30 -5.30
N LEU A 123 -6.08 8.49 -4.92
CA LEU A 123 -6.58 9.27 -3.79
C LEU A 123 -8.05 9.63 -3.97
N TYR A 124 -8.41 10.14 -5.14
CA TYR A 124 -9.81 10.38 -5.46
C TYR A 124 -10.64 9.09 -5.38
N ALA A 125 -10.13 7.96 -5.87
CA ALA A 125 -10.86 6.70 -5.79
C ALA A 125 -11.05 6.20 -4.36
N ALA A 126 -10.11 6.48 -3.45
CA ALA A 126 -10.21 6.11 -2.04
C ALA A 126 -11.13 7.06 -1.23
N LEU A 127 -11.03 8.37 -1.48
CA LEU A 127 -11.70 9.40 -0.68
C LEU A 127 -13.04 9.87 -1.28
N GLN A 128 -13.16 9.89 -2.61
CA GLN A 128 -14.28 10.46 -3.36
C GLN A 128 -14.66 11.85 -2.87
N GLU A 129 -15.91 12.05 -2.45
CA GLU A 129 -16.49 13.31 -1.98
C GLU A 129 -16.01 13.69 -0.56
N ARG A 130 -15.22 12.83 0.11
CA ARG A 130 -14.63 13.14 1.42
C ARG A 130 -13.41 14.05 1.35
N GLN A 131 -13.02 14.48 0.15
CA GLN A 131 -11.97 15.45 -0.11
C GLN A 131 -12.45 16.47 -1.13
N ALA A 132 -11.92 17.69 -1.08
CA ALA A 132 -12.35 18.79 -1.95
C ALA A 132 -11.34 19.18 -3.04
N ARG A 133 -10.13 18.60 -3.04
CA ARG A 133 -8.98 19.09 -3.81
C ARG A 133 -8.89 18.52 -5.22
N ILE A 134 -9.32 17.28 -5.40
CA ILE A 134 -9.24 16.54 -6.65
C ILE A 134 -10.65 16.36 -7.17
N THR A 135 -10.92 16.86 -8.38
CA THR A 135 -12.19 16.59 -9.08
C THR A 135 -11.97 15.60 -10.22
N PRO A 136 -13.01 14.87 -10.66
CA PRO A 136 -12.91 13.97 -11.80
C PRO A 136 -12.34 14.65 -13.05
N ASP A 137 -12.68 15.92 -13.27
CA ASP A 137 -12.29 16.67 -14.48
C ASP A 137 -10.80 17.02 -14.52
N MET A 138 -10.14 17.06 -13.35
CA MET A 138 -8.68 17.23 -13.27
C MET A 138 -7.92 15.98 -13.71
N LEU A 139 -8.58 14.82 -13.76
CA LEU A 139 -7.95 13.54 -14.09
C LEU A 139 -8.05 13.30 -15.61
N PRO A 140 -6.91 13.27 -16.33
CA PRO A 140 -6.91 13.09 -17.78
C PRO A 140 -7.67 11.84 -18.20
N GLN A 141 -8.56 12.03 -19.16
CA GLN A 141 -9.33 10.95 -19.73
C GLN A 141 -8.57 10.25 -20.85
N HIS A 142 -8.88 8.98 -21.06
CA HIS A 142 -8.36 8.25 -22.20
C HIS A 142 -9.21 8.56 -23.44
N ARG A 143 -8.57 9.01 -24.52
CA ARG A 143 -9.19 9.47 -25.77
C ARG A 143 -10.28 8.55 -26.36
N TRP A 144 -10.17 7.24 -26.14
CA TRP A 144 -11.09 6.25 -26.74
C TRP A 144 -12.17 5.74 -25.80
N ARG A 145 -11.98 5.92 -24.49
CA ARG A 145 -12.90 5.39 -23.48
C ARG A 145 -12.71 6.14 -22.18
N GLU A 146 -13.78 6.78 -21.75
CA GLU A 146 -13.86 7.33 -20.41
C GLU A 146 -14.06 6.19 -19.41
N TYR A 147 -13.24 6.14 -18.37
CA TYR A 147 -13.50 5.35 -17.16
C TYR A 147 -13.77 6.33 -16.02
N PRO A 148 -14.76 6.10 -15.15
CA PRO A 148 -14.90 6.90 -13.96
C PRO A 148 -13.69 6.62 -13.06
N PRO A 149 -13.31 7.55 -12.18
CA PRO A 149 -12.19 7.35 -11.27
C PRO A 149 -12.36 6.16 -10.31
N ALA A 150 -13.61 5.78 -10.01
CA ALA A 150 -13.94 4.68 -9.09
C ALA A 150 -15.24 3.96 -9.50
N TYR A 151 -15.43 2.77 -8.97
CA TYR A 151 -16.71 2.05 -8.96
C TYR A 151 -17.77 2.80 -8.14
N ASN A 152 -19.04 2.53 -8.42
CA ASN A 152 -20.18 3.15 -7.75
C ASN A 152 -20.32 2.67 -6.29
N GLY A 153 -20.96 3.52 -5.48
CA GLY A 153 -21.29 3.22 -4.09
C GLY A 153 -20.16 3.53 -3.11
N ARG A 154 -20.33 3.07 -1.86
CA ARG A 154 -19.38 3.33 -0.77
C ARG A 154 -18.02 2.73 -1.08
N GLN A 155 -16.98 3.56 -1.08
CA GLN A 155 -15.60 3.09 -1.23
C GLN A 155 -15.14 2.30 -0.02
N SER A 156 -14.36 1.27 -0.34
CA SER A 156 -13.72 0.38 0.61
C SER A 156 -12.21 0.27 0.31
N LEU A 157 -11.69 1.20 -0.48
CA LEU A 157 -10.26 1.30 -0.79
C LEU A 157 -9.62 2.17 0.28
N PHE A 158 -8.74 1.59 1.08
CA PHE A 158 -7.86 2.31 1.97
C PHE A 158 -6.50 2.42 1.30
N PHE A 159 -6.06 3.65 1.05
CA PHE A 159 -4.79 3.93 0.40
C PHE A 159 -3.90 4.73 1.35
N LEU A 160 -2.78 4.13 1.75
CA LEU A 160 -1.78 4.76 2.61
C LEU A 160 -0.44 4.72 1.90
N PHE A 161 0.27 5.84 1.94
CA PHE A 161 1.63 5.91 1.41
C PHE A 161 2.49 6.74 2.34
N THR A 162 3.74 6.33 2.49
CA THR A 162 4.70 6.97 3.39
C THR A 162 5.65 7.85 2.59
N VAL A 163 5.86 9.07 3.09
CA VAL A 163 6.82 10.01 2.53
C VAL A 163 7.55 10.71 3.66
N THR A 164 8.83 10.93 3.49
CA THR A 164 9.57 11.85 4.37
C THR A 164 9.23 13.29 3.90
N ARG A 165 9.25 14.36 4.72
CA ARG A 165 9.07 15.76 4.22
C ARG A 165 10.39 16.44 3.81
N SER A 166 10.49 16.98 2.59
CA SER A 166 11.63 17.79 2.09
C SER A 166 11.19 18.68 0.92
N GLU A 167 11.98 19.71 0.60
CA GLU A 167 11.62 20.80 -0.32
C GLU A 167 11.29 20.36 -1.77
N ASN A 168 11.69 19.15 -2.19
CA ASN A 168 11.51 18.61 -3.55
C ASN A 168 10.50 17.46 -3.65
N ARG A 169 9.61 17.29 -2.66
CA ARG A 169 8.78 16.08 -2.53
C ARG A 169 7.36 16.21 -3.08
N LEU A 170 6.66 15.07 -3.07
CA LEU A 170 5.27 14.94 -3.50
C LEU A 170 4.44 16.10 -2.96
N PRO A 171 3.64 16.77 -3.80
CA PRO A 171 2.84 17.91 -3.38
C PRO A 171 1.60 17.43 -2.60
N LEU A 172 1.81 16.86 -1.41
CA LEU A 172 0.75 16.28 -0.56
C LEU A 172 -0.37 17.28 -0.31
N GLU A 173 0.00 18.52 0.01
CA GLU A 173 -0.92 19.60 0.34
C GLU A 173 -1.77 20.03 -0.87
N SER A 174 -1.37 19.66 -2.09
CA SER A 174 -2.19 19.87 -3.29
C SER A 174 -3.25 18.78 -3.48
N TRP A 175 -3.11 17.63 -2.82
CA TRP A 175 -3.98 16.46 -3.00
C TRP A 175 -4.82 16.11 -1.78
N LEU A 176 -4.29 16.38 -0.57
CA LEU A 176 -4.85 15.94 0.69
C LEU A 176 -5.15 17.12 1.60
N ASP A 177 -6.23 16.99 2.37
CA ASP A 177 -6.54 17.87 3.49
C ASP A 177 -5.67 17.55 4.71
N ALA A 178 -5.54 18.50 5.63
CA ALA A 178 -4.61 18.38 6.77
C ALA A 178 -4.95 17.21 7.69
N ASP A 179 -6.23 16.89 7.86
CA ASP A 179 -6.73 15.75 8.63
C ASP A 179 -6.49 14.39 7.94
N GLN A 180 -6.12 14.40 6.66
CA GLN A 180 -5.77 13.21 5.87
C GLN A 180 -4.26 12.96 5.85
N ILE A 181 -3.45 13.87 6.42
CA ILE A 181 -1.99 13.77 6.50
C ILE A 181 -1.59 13.42 7.93
N LEU A 182 -1.19 12.16 8.14
CA LEU A 182 -0.57 11.76 9.41
C LEU A 182 0.90 12.17 9.42
N THR A 183 1.25 13.16 10.23
CA THR A 183 2.65 13.52 10.47
C THR A 183 3.18 12.71 11.64
N LEU A 184 4.25 11.95 11.41
CA LEU A 184 4.97 11.27 12.50
C LEU A 184 5.91 12.27 13.16
N GLU A 185 5.65 12.56 14.43
CA GLU A 185 6.50 13.43 15.24
C GLU A 185 7.92 12.84 15.33
N PRO A 186 8.98 13.64 15.17
CA PRO A 186 10.35 13.15 15.22
C PRO A 186 10.79 12.74 16.63
N HIS A 187 10.01 13.06 17.66
CA HIS A 187 10.34 12.79 19.05
C HIS A 187 9.28 11.92 19.69
N HIS A 188 9.73 10.81 20.27
CA HIS A 188 8.91 9.95 21.10
C HIS A 188 9.45 9.92 22.53
N THR A 189 8.54 9.75 23.47
CA THR A 189 8.86 9.52 24.88
C THR A 189 9.41 8.11 25.07
N ALA A 190 10.18 7.91 26.15
CA ALA A 190 10.64 6.57 26.52
C ALA A 190 9.48 5.60 26.76
N GLN A 191 8.32 6.09 27.20
CA GLN A 191 7.12 5.29 27.39
C GLN A 191 6.55 4.78 26.05
N GLU A 192 6.43 5.65 25.05
CA GLU A 192 5.96 5.28 23.71
C GLU A 192 6.92 4.28 23.05
N ILE A 193 8.23 4.53 23.16
CA ILE A 193 9.24 3.59 22.65
C ILE A 193 9.15 2.25 23.40
N GLY A 194 8.98 2.25 24.71
CA GLY A 194 8.81 1.02 25.49
C GLY A 194 7.58 0.20 25.10
N GLN A 195 6.48 0.86 24.73
CA GLN A 195 5.29 0.22 24.16
C GLN A 195 5.56 -0.37 22.78
N PHE A 196 6.24 0.39 21.92
CA PHE A 196 6.67 -0.10 20.61
C PHE A 196 7.58 -1.33 20.74
N MET A 197 8.60 -1.27 21.61
CA MET A 197 9.49 -2.40 21.87
C MET A 197 8.74 -3.62 22.42
N GLN A 198 7.71 -3.44 23.23
CA GLN A 198 6.84 -4.54 23.69
C GLN A 198 6.15 -5.23 22.52
N GLN A 199 5.63 -4.44 21.56
CA GLN A 199 4.97 -4.97 20.38
C GLN A 199 5.96 -5.75 19.50
N VAL A 200 7.13 -5.16 19.24
CA VAL A 200 8.18 -5.81 18.45
C VAL A 200 8.66 -7.09 19.11
N MET A 201 8.89 -7.10 20.43
CA MET A 201 9.26 -8.30 21.18
C MET A 201 8.23 -9.42 21.00
N SER A 202 6.94 -9.08 21.01
CA SER A 202 5.85 -10.05 20.85
C SER A 202 5.85 -10.66 19.44
N TYR A 203 5.98 -9.82 18.40
CA TYR A 203 6.08 -10.31 17.02
C TYR A 203 7.36 -11.11 16.77
N HIS A 204 8.47 -10.69 17.37
CA HIS A 204 9.74 -11.41 17.26
C HIS A 204 9.64 -12.78 17.94
N ALA A 205 9.06 -12.87 19.13
CA ALA A 205 8.81 -14.14 19.82
C ALA A 205 7.93 -15.08 18.98
N GLU A 206 6.86 -14.57 18.38
CA GLU A 206 5.98 -15.32 17.48
C GLU A 206 6.70 -15.80 16.22
N ALA A 207 7.51 -14.94 15.60
CA ALA A 207 8.24 -15.26 14.36
C ALA A 207 9.30 -16.35 14.55
N TYR A 208 9.98 -16.36 15.71
CA TYR A 208 11.07 -17.30 16.00
C TYR A 208 10.64 -18.45 16.93
N GLY A 209 9.40 -18.48 17.39
CA GLY A 209 8.84 -19.58 18.18
C GLY A 209 9.44 -19.73 19.58
N TYR A 210 9.75 -18.62 20.27
CA TYR A 210 10.24 -18.64 21.67
C TYR A 210 9.35 -17.80 22.59
N GLU A 211 9.45 -18.03 23.90
CA GLU A 211 8.80 -17.18 24.90
C GLU A 211 9.76 -16.10 25.40
N ALA A 212 9.32 -14.84 25.35
CA ALA A 212 10.12 -13.72 25.83
C ALA A 212 10.43 -13.87 27.34
N GLY A 213 11.72 -14.00 27.67
CA GLY A 213 12.22 -14.15 29.03
C GLY A 213 12.53 -12.82 29.71
N ASP A 214 13.17 -12.91 30.88
CA ASP A 214 13.53 -11.72 31.67
C ASP A 214 14.57 -10.84 30.97
N ARG A 215 15.48 -11.43 30.19
CA ARG A 215 16.50 -10.70 29.42
C ARG A 215 15.85 -9.74 28.41
N GLN A 216 14.89 -10.22 27.62
CA GLN A 216 14.16 -9.40 26.65
C GLN A 216 13.33 -8.33 27.35
N ARG A 217 12.68 -8.66 28.48
CA ARG A 217 11.92 -7.68 29.28
C ARG A 217 12.80 -6.58 29.88
N GLN A 218 14.02 -6.92 30.29
CA GLN A 218 15.00 -5.97 30.83
C GLN A 218 15.51 -5.03 29.74
N VAL A 219 15.91 -5.57 28.58
CA VAL A 219 16.31 -4.76 27.41
C VAL A 219 15.18 -3.82 26.99
N ARG A 220 13.95 -4.32 26.87
CA ARG A 220 12.77 -3.49 26.55
C ARG A 220 12.61 -2.28 27.49
N ARG A 221 12.81 -2.46 28.80
CA ARG A 221 12.66 -1.38 29.78
C ARG A 221 13.81 -0.36 29.68
N ALA A 222 15.05 -0.83 29.64
CA ALA A 222 16.23 0.03 29.73
C ALA A 222 16.59 0.68 28.38
N ALA A 223 16.47 -0.04 27.27
CA ALA A 223 16.80 0.49 25.95
C ALA A 223 15.86 1.61 25.52
N ALA A 224 14.60 1.61 25.98
CA ALA A 224 13.62 2.63 25.61
C ALA A 224 14.08 4.06 25.96
N GLU A 225 14.75 4.25 27.09
CA GLU A 225 15.32 5.54 27.49
C GLU A 225 16.47 5.97 26.57
N HIS A 226 17.36 5.04 26.22
CA HIS A 226 18.50 5.31 25.34
C HIS A 226 18.06 5.62 23.92
N LEU A 227 17.09 4.87 23.38
CA LEU A 227 16.51 5.13 22.07
C LEU A 227 15.78 6.48 22.04
N ALA A 228 15.03 6.83 23.08
CA ALA A 228 14.37 8.14 23.19
C ALA A 228 15.39 9.28 23.24
N LEU A 229 16.49 9.11 23.97
CA LEU A 229 17.59 10.06 24.01
C LEU A 229 18.25 10.21 22.64
N GLY A 230 18.51 9.10 21.94
CA GLY A 230 19.04 9.09 20.58
C GLY A 230 18.18 9.87 19.60
N MET A 231 16.85 9.75 19.69
CA MET A 231 15.92 10.54 18.89
C MET A 231 15.98 12.03 19.23
N ARG A 232 15.93 12.38 20.53
CA ARG A 232 16.00 13.79 21.00
C ARG A 232 17.27 14.49 20.58
N ASN A 233 18.39 13.77 20.53
CA ASN A 233 19.69 14.31 20.13
C ASN A 233 19.89 14.28 18.60
N GLY A 234 18.88 13.89 17.82
CA GLY A 234 18.97 13.81 16.36
C GLY A 234 19.88 12.69 15.83
N ARG A 235 20.32 11.75 16.68
CA ARG A 235 21.17 10.62 16.29
C ARG A 235 20.40 9.45 15.71
N LEU A 236 19.16 9.27 16.15
CA LEU A 236 18.26 8.25 15.62
C LEU A 236 17.04 8.89 14.97
N SER A 237 16.73 8.41 13.77
CA SER A 237 15.40 8.55 13.19
C SER A 237 14.48 7.45 13.71
N ILE A 238 13.17 7.57 13.48
CA ILE A 238 12.20 6.49 13.76
C ILE A 238 12.63 5.18 13.08
N ARG A 239 13.08 5.24 11.82
CA ARG A 239 13.62 4.06 11.10
C ARG A 239 14.82 3.46 11.83
N GLY A 240 15.70 4.31 12.37
CA GLY A 240 16.81 3.89 13.23
C GLY A 240 16.34 3.16 14.49
N VAL A 241 15.34 3.70 15.19
CA VAL A 241 14.74 3.07 16.38
C VAL A 241 14.11 1.71 16.06
N VAL A 242 13.35 1.62 14.97
CA VAL A 242 12.76 0.35 14.51
C VAL A 242 13.84 -0.69 14.26
N ARG A 243 14.87 -0.34 13.49
CA ARG A 243 16.00 -1.23 13.19
C ARG A 243 16.73 -1.66 14.46
N GLN A 244 17.09 -0.71 15.32
CA GLN A 244 17.84 -0.99 16.54
C GLN A 244 17.03 -1.87 17.50
N THR A 245 15.72 -1.68 17.58
CA THR A 245 14.85 -2.51 18.43
C THR A 245 14.88 -3.98 17.99
N VAL A 246 14.77 -4.23 16.68
CA VAL A 246 14.86 -5.59 16.13
C VAL A 246 16.25 -6.18 16.38
N GLU A 247 17.30 -5.42 16.10
CA GLU A 247 18.70 -5.84 16.29
C GLU A 247 19.00 -6.21 17.76
N LEU A 248 18.49 -5.45 18.73
CA LEU A 248 18.64 -5.78 20.15
C LEU A 248 18.02 -7.15 20.50
N PHE A 249 16.86 -7.48 19.93
CA PHE A 249 16.22 -8.77 20.17
C PHE A 249 16.88 -9.91 19.39
N ASP A 250 17.34 -9.64 18.17
CA ASP A 250 18.14 -10.58 17.38
C ASP A 250 19.42 -10.96 18.13
N LEU A 251 20.13 -9.98 18.69
CA LEU A 251 21.36 -10.22 19.46
C LEU A 251 21.11 -11.10 20.69
N LEU A 252 20.03 -10.85 21.45
CA LEU A 252 19.68 -11.68 22.58
C LEU A 252 19.25 -13.10 22.19
N TYR A 253 18.62 -13.25 21.02
CA TYR A 253 18.15 -14.52 20.48
C TYR A 253 19.31 -15.36 19.93
N LEU A 254 20.18 -14.77 19.12
CA LEU A 254 21.32 -15.43 18.48
C LEU A 254 22.46 -15.73 19.47
N TYR A 255 22.61 -14.91 20.51
CA TYR A 255 23.67 -15.04 21.50
C TYR A 255 23.07 -15.18 22.93
N PRO A 256 22.74 -16.41 23.35
CA PRO A 256 22.18 -16.68 24.68
C PRO A 256 23.05 -16.21 25.84
N ASP A 257 24.37 -16.18 25.65
CA ASP A 257 25.33 -15.77 26.68
C ASP A 257 25.64 -14.26 26.64
N TYR A 258 25.00 -13.49 25.76
CA TYR A 258 25.30 -12.07 25.63
C TYR A 258 24.69 -11.28 26.79
N GLU A 259 25.53 -10.69 27.63
CA GLU A 259 25.09 -9.97 28.81
C GLU A 259 24.24 -8.74 28.46
N VAL A 260 23.08 -8.64 29.11
CA VAL A 260 22.12 -7.54 28.89
C VAL A 260 22.74 -6.19 29.25
N THR A 261 23.56 -6.15 30.29
CA THR A 261 24.27 -4.94 30.73
C THR A 261 25.26 -4.45 29.68
N ALA A 262 26.04 -5.36 29.10
CA ALA A 262 26.99 -5.04 28.02
C ALA A 262 26.25 -4.46 26.80
N LEU A 263 25.17 -5.13 26.37
CA LEU A 263 24.35 -4.67 25.25
C LEU A 263 23.78 -3.26 25.47
N LEU A 264 23.29 -2.98 26.67
CA LEU A 264 22.73 -1.66 27.02
C LEU A 264 23.81 -0.58 27.12
N ASP A 265 25.00 -0.91 27.61
CA ASP A 265 26.13 0.02 27.66
C ASP A 265 26.63 0.38 26.26
N GLU A 266 26.70 -0.60 25.35
CA GLU A 266 27.03 -0.36 23.94
C GLU A 266 25.98 0.54 23.27
N LEU A 267 24.68 0.24 23.46
CA LEU A 267 23.59 1.08 22.96
C LEU A 267 23.72 2.51 23.49
N ARG A 268 23.95 2.66 24.80
CA ARG A 268 24.11 3.98 25.44
C ARG A 268 25.28 4.76 24.85
N GLN A 269 26.41 4.12 24.56
CA GLN A 269 27.58 4.77 23.96
C GLN A 269 27.25 5.28 22.54
N GLN A 270 26.51 4.51 21.75
CA GLN A 270 26.09 4.95 20.41
C GLN A 270 25.17 6.17 20.47
N MET A 271 24.34 6.29 21.51
CA MET A 271 23.33 7.36 21.65
C MET A 271 23.86 8.68 22.26
N ARG A 272 25.08 8.68 22.81
CA ARG A 272 25.72 9.83 23.46
C ARG A 272 26.52 10.70 22.51
#